data_AF-F8UI08-F1
#
_entry.id   AF-F8UI08-F1
#
_cell.length_a   1.000
_cell.length_b   1.000
_cell.length_c   1.000
_cell.angle_alpha   90.00
_cell.angle_beta   90.00
_cell.angle_gamma   90.00
#
_symmetry.space_group_name_H-M   'P 1'
#
loop_
_entity.id
_entity.type
_entity.pdbx_description
1 polymer ?
#
loop_
_entity_poly.entity_id
_entity_poly.type
_entity_poly.pdbx_seq_one_letter_code
_entity_poly.pdbx_strand_id
1 'polypeptide(L)'
;MAVVFWGAWAARGATLEETFNQALIAEEGRRDYEAARSGYEEVVRLLDSQRRLAATAVFRLGEVYRKLNRTNDAVAQFERVLRQFPDEGILVQLSQQNLAALGRGPGAADGKVFLAGDSGRSFEWQVGGGLTRRA
;
A
#
# COMPACT_ATOMS: atom_id res chain seq x y z
N MET A 1 21.06 5.01 38.14
CA MET A 1 20.55 5.27 36.79
C MET A 1 21.23 4.31 35.83
N ALA A 2 20.54 3.27 35.38
CA ALA A 2 21.08 2.28 34.45
C ALA A 2 20.54 2.57 33.06
N VAL A 3 21.44 2.90 32.13
CA VAL A 3 21.12 3.08 30.72
C VAL A 3 20.90 1.69 30.14
N VAL A 4 19.64 1.30 29.94
CA VAL A 4 19.32 0.03 29.29
C VAL A 4 19.59 0.21 27.80
N PHE A 5 20.60 -0.49 27.31
CA PHE A 5 21.07 -0.46 25.93
C PHE A 5 20.05 -1.22 25.06
N TRP A 6 19.09 -0.51 24.48
CA TRP A 6 18.18 -1.05 23.45
C TRP A 6 18.96 -1.24 22.16
N GLY A 7 19.71 -2.33 22.04
CA GLY A 7 20.60 -2.49 20.89
C GLY A 7 21.28 -3.83 20.80
N ALA A 8 20.56 -4.92 21.04
CA ALA A 8 21.00 -6.25 20.63
C ALA A 8 19.80 -6.98 20.01
N TRP A 9 19.80 -7.07 18.68
CA TRP A 9 19.71 -8.32 17.92
C TRP A 9 19.33 -8.00 16.46
N ALA A 10 20.31 -7.60 15.66
CA ALA A 10 20.24 -7.94 14.25
C ALA A 10 21.01 -9.25 14.11
N ALA A 11 20.36 -10.39 14.35
CA ALA A 11 20.78 -11.57 13.60
C ALA A 11 20.59 -11.18 12.14
N ARG A 12 21.70 -10.90 11.49
CA ARG A 12 21.73 -10.58 10.08
C ARG A 12 21.56 -11.91 9.37
N GLY A 13 20.32 -12.40 9.35
CA GLY A 13 19.91 -13.42 8.42
C GLY A 13 20.31 -12.97 7.01
N ALA A 14 20.59 -13.93 6.14
CA ALA A 14 20.87 -13.64 4.74
C ALA A 14 19.77 -12.72 4.18
N THR A 15 20.18 -11.72 3.40
CA THR A 15 19.22 -10.82 2.75
C THR A 15 18.41 -11.61 1.74
N LEU A 16 17.22 -11.10 1.36
CA LEU A 16 16.41 -11.72 0.31
C LEU A 16 17.21 -11.98 -0.98
N GLU A 17 18.03 -11.00 -1.35
CA GLU A 17 18.92 -11.07 -2.51
C GLU A 17 19.99 -12.15 -2.35
N GLU A 18 20.59 -12.26 -1.16
CA GLU A 18 21.57 -13.32 -0.88
C GLU A 18 20.93 -14.71 -0.96
N THR A 19 19.76 -14.91 -0.34
CA THR A 19 19.03 -16.18 -0.40
C THR A 19 18.64 -16.54 -1.83
N PHE A 20 18.21 -15.55 -2.62
CA PHE A 20 17.88 -15.74 -4.04
C PHE A 20 19.11 -16.13 -4.86
N ASN A 21 20.23 -15.42 -4.69
CA ASN A 21 21.47 -15.70 -5.41
C ASN A 21 22.03 -17.10 -5.06
N GLN A 22 21.94 -17.51 -3.79
CA GLN A 22 22.36 -18.83 -3.36
C GLN A 22 21.50 -19.94 -3.99
N ALA A 23 20.18 -19.74 -4.09
CA ALA A 23 19.29 -20.65 -4.78
C ALA A 23 19.65 -20.78 -6.27
N LEU A 24 19.93 -19.65 -6.93
CA LEU A 24 20.34 -19.62 -8.34
C LEU A 24 21.66 -20.37 -8.58
N ILE A 25 22.66 -20.19 -7.72
CA ILE A 25 23.93 -20.92 -7.80
C ILE A 25 23.71 -22.42 -7.60
N ALA A 26 22.80 -22.82 -6.70
CA ALA A 26 22.46 -24.22 -6.50
C ALA A 26 21.81 -24.83 -7.76
N GLU A 27 20.88 -24.12 -8.39
CA GLU A 27 20.19 -24.56 -9.60
C GLU A 27 21.14 -24.68 -10.79
N GLU A 28 21.84 -23.59 -11.14
CA GLU A 28 22.61 -23.50 -12.38
C GLU A 28 24.01 -24.10 -12.23
N GLY A 29 24.69 -23.79 -11.13
CA GLY A 29 26.08 -24.18 -10.91
C GLY A 29 26.24 -25.62 -10.44
N ARG A 30 25.31 -26.09 -9.60
CA ARG A 30 25.42 -27.41 -8.95
C ARG A 30 24.39 -28.43 -9.43
N ARG A 31 23.35 -28.00 -10.15
CA ARG A 31 22.16 -28.83 -10.46
C ARG A 31 21.55 -29.46 -9.22
N ASP A 32 21.71 -28.78 -8.08
CA ASP A 32 21.14 -29.18 -6.80
C ASP A 32 19.75 -28.54 -6.68
N TYR A 33 18.78 -29.21 -7.30
CA TYR A 33 17.42 -28.71 -7.42
C TYR A 33 16.67 -28.69 -6.08
N GLU A 34 17.04 -29.55 -5.12
CA GLU A 34 16.42 -29.54 -3.78
C GLU A 34 16.92 -28.34 -2.97
N ALA A 35 18.22 -28.04 -3.01
CA ALA A 35 18.75 -26.83 -2.37
C ALA A 35 18.18 -25.55 -3.01
N ALA A 36 18.08 -25.51 -4.35
CA ALA A 36 17.47 -24.40 -5.06
C ALA A 36 16.00 -24.20 -4.67
N ARG A 37 15.20 -25.28 -4.67
CA ARG A 37 13.80 -25.25 -4.25
C ARG A 37 13.65 -24.68 -2.84
N SER A 38 14.41 -25.19 -1.87
CA SER A 38 14.36 -24.70 -0.48
C SER A 38 14.73 -23.22 -0.39
N GLY A 39 15.73 -22.76 -1.15
CA GLY A 39 16.13 -21.35 -1.17
C GLY A 39 15.04 -20.43 -1.75
N TYR A 40 14.41 -20.83 -2.87
CA TYR A 40 13.32 -20.07 -3.46
C TYR A 40 12.05 -20.07 -2.60
N GLU A 41 11.69 -21.19 -1.99
CA GLU A 41 10.57 -21.27 -1.04
C GLU A 41 10.76 -20.29 0.13
N GLU A 42 11.99 -20.18 0.64
CA GLU A 42 12.33 -19.23 1.70
C GLU A 42 12.20 -17.76 1.23
N VAL A 43 12.69 -17.43 0.02
CA VAL A 43 12.52 -16.10 -0.57
C VAL A 43 11.04 -15.72 -0.66
N VAL A 44 10.19 -16.61 -1.16
CA VAL A 44 8.73 -16.37 -1.25
C VAL A 44 8.13 -16.14 0.13
N ARG A 45 8.45 -16.99 1.11
CA ARG A 45 7.96 -16.87 2.49
C ARG A 45 8.34 -15.54 3.13
N LEU A 46 9.57 -15.07 2.90
CA LEU A 46 10.05 -13.79 3.40
C LEU A 46 9.35 -12.62 2.73
N LEU A 47 9.14 -12.66 1.39
CA LEU A 47 8.40 -11.64 0.67
C LEU A 47 6.94 -11.54 1.13
N ASP A 48 6.26 -12.67 1.31
CA ASP A 48 4.87 -12.70 1.81
C ASP A 48 4.78 -12.07 3.20
N SER A 49 5.77 -12.35 4.06
CA SER A 49 5.83 -11.78 5.40
C SER A 49 6.09 -10.27 5.37
N GLN A 50 6.96 -9.80 4.48
CA GLN A 50 7.19 -8.37 4.27
C GLN A 50 5.96 -7.68 3.69
N ARG A 51 5.23 -8.32 2.77
CA ARG A 51 3.99 -7.81 2.18
C ARG A 51 2.89 -7.65 3.24
N ARG A 52 2.72 -8.65 4.12
CA ARG A 52 1.84 -8.58 5.30
C ARG A 52 2.19 -7.42 6.23
N LEU A 53 3.48 -7.24 6.51
CA LEU A 53 3.96 -6.14 7.35
C LEU A 53 3.68 -4.78 6.68
N ALA A 54 3.91 -4.66 5.37
CA ALA A 54 3.63 -3.45 4.61
C ALA A 54 2.14 -3.10 4.63
N ALA A 55 1.25 -4.08 4.43
CA ALA A 55 -0.20 -3.90 4.54
C ALA A 55 -0.60 -3.35 5.92
N THR A 56 -0.05 -3.95 6.98
CA THR A 56 -0.27 -3.52 8.36
C THR A 56 0.20 -2.08 8.56
N ALA A 57 1.40 -1.73 8.07
CA ALA A 57 1.94 -0.39 8.18
C ALA A 57 1.07 0.66 7.46
N VAL A 58 0.58 0.36 6.25
CA VAL A 58 -0.33 1.25 5.50
C VAL A 58 -1.65 1.46 6.25
N PHE A 59 -2.26 0.39 6.77
CA PHE A 59 -3.47 0.51 7.58
C PHE A 59 -3.24 1.40 8.81
N ARG A 60 -2.14 1.17 9.54
CA ARG A 60 -1.80 1.94 10.75
C ARG A 60 -1.49 3.41 10.42
N LEU A 61 -0.91 3.69 9.25
CA LEU A 61 -0.71 5.05 8.77
C LEU A 61 -2.05 5.75 8.52
N GLY A 62 -3.05 5.06 7.96
CA GLY A 62 -4.42 5.56 7.83
C GLY A 62 -5.05 5.93 9.18
N GLU A 63 -4.91 5.05 10.18
CA GLU A 63 -5.36 5.33 11.55
C GLU A 63 -4.66 6.56 12.17
N VAL A 64 -3.35 6.72 11.94
CA VAL A 64 -2.60 7.89 12.42
C VAL A 64 -3.11 9.17 11.76
N TYR A 65 -3.30 9.18 10.43
CA TYR A 65 -3.85 10.35 9.75
C TYR A 65 -5.26 10.70 10.25
N ARG A 66 -6.10 9.71 10.53
CA ARG A 66 -7.43 9.92 11.12
C ARG A 66 -7.34 10.62 12.47
N LYS A 67 -6.44 10.18 13.35
CA LYS A 67 -6.21 10.78 14.68
C LYS A 67 -5.63 12.20 14.60
N LEU A 68 -4.91 12.52 13.52
CA LEU A 68 -4.41 13.86 13.23
C LEU A 68 -5.45 14.77 12.57
N ASN A 69 -6.71 14.34 12.42
CA ASN A 69 -7.78 15.03 11.68
C ASN A 69 -7.43 15.28 10.20
N ARG A 70 -6.49 14.50 9.63
CA ARG A 70 -6.14 14.53 8.20
C ARG A 70 -6.97 13.52 7.42
N THR A 71 -8.26 13.80 7.28
CA THR A 71 -9.26 12.85 6.75
C THR A 71 -8.93 12.36 5.33
N ASN A 72 -8.55 13.26 4.41
CA ASN A 72 -8.24 12.88 3.04
C ASN A 72 -7.03 11.93 2.95
N ASP A 73 -6.00 12.16 3.77
CA ASP A 73 -4.82 11.30 3.82
C ASP A 73 -5.13 9.94 4.43
N ALA A 74 -5.99 9.91 5.47
CA ALA A 74 -6.47 8.67 6.07
C ALA A 74 -7.20 7.80 5.05
N VAL A 75 -8.14 8.40 4.32
CA VAL A 75 -8.88 7.77 3.22
C VAL A 75 -7.94 7.19 2.18
N ALA A 76 -6.94 7.96 1.74
CA ALA A 76 -5.98 7.50 0.73
C ALA A 76 -5.22 6.24 1.18
N GLN A 77 -4.87 6.13 2.46
CA GLN A 77 -4.19 4.92 2.98
C GLN A 77 -5.13 3.73 3.11
N PHE A 78 -6.36 3.92 3.60
CA PHE A 78 -7.34 2.83 3.67
C PHE A 78 -7.69 2.29 2.27
N GLU A 79 -7.87 3.17 1.28
CA GLU A 79 -8.07 2.74 -0.11
C GLU A 79 -6.84 1.99 -0.67
N ARG A 80 -5.63 2.39 -0.27
CA ARG A 80 -4.40 1.67 -0.65
C ARG A 80 -4.41 0.24 -0.13
N VAL A 81 -4.91 -0.01 1.09
CA VAL A 81 -5.10 -1.38 1.61
C VAL A 81 -5.96 -2.20 0.66
N LEU A 82 -7.12 -1.65 0.27
CA LEU A 82 -8.06 -2.34 -0.62
C LEU A 82 -7.47 -2.65 -2.01
N ARG A 83 -6.64 -1.74 -2.55
CA ARG A 83 -6.07 -1.90 -3.91
C ARG A 83 -4.81 -2.77 -3.95
N GLN A 84 -3.94 -2.69 -2.96
CA GLN A 84 -2.60 -3.32 -3.01
C GLN A 84 -2.48 -4.59 -2.16
N PHE A 85 -3.37 -4.75 -1.19
CA PHE A 85 -3.36 -5.89 -0.26
C PHE A 85 -4.76 -6.52 -0.15
N PRO A 86 -5.43 -6.85 -1.27
CA PRO A 86 -6.80 -7.40 -1.25
C PRO A 86 -6.90 -8.76 -0.56
N ASP A 87 -5.77 -9.46 -0.45
CA ASP A 87 -5.57 -10.74 0.20
C ASP A 87 -5.46 -10.65 1.73
N GLU A 88 -5.23 -9.45 2.29
CA GLU A 88 -5.22 -9.20 3.73
C GLU A 88 -6.63 -8.95 4.27
N GLY A 89 -7.49 -9.97 4.21
CA GLY A 89 -8.94 -9.84 4.41
C GLY A 89 -9.37 -9.07 5.67
N ILE A 90 -8.69 -9.28 6.80
CA ILE A 90 -8.95 -8.53 8.04
C ILE A 90 -8.65 -7.04 7.86
N LEU A 91 -7.51 -6.69 7.26
CA LEU A 91 -7.13 -5.28 7.03
C LEU A 91 -8.03 -4.61 6.00
N VAL A 92 -8.46 -5.36 4.98
CA VAL A 92 -9.47 -4.91 4.00
C VAL A 92 -10.77 -4.54 4.70
N GLN A 93 -11.29 -5.45 5.54
CA GLN A 93 -12.54 -5.21 6.29
C GLN A 93 -12.43 -4.00 7.22
N LEU A 94 -11.35 -3.89 8.00
CA LEU A 94 -11.13 -2.75 8.90
C LEU A 94 -10.97 -1.42 8.14
N SER A 95 -10.34 -1.45 6.96
CA SER A 95 -10.21 -0.27 6.11
C SER A 95 -11.55 0.19 5.56
N GLN A 96 -12.42 -0.74 5.12
CA GLN A 96 -13.77 -0.43 4.66
C GLN A 96 -14.62 0.21 5.78
N GLN A 97 -14.55 -0.33 7.00
CA GLN A 97 -15.26 0.22 8.16
C GLN A 97 -14.82 1.65 8.46
N ASN A 98 -13.51 1.92 8.42
CA ASN A 98 -12.98 3.26 8.60
C ASN A 98 -13.42 4.23 7.49
N LEU A 99 -13.40 3.80 6.23
CA LEU A 99 -13.86 4.62 5.11
C LEU A 99 -15.33 5.02 5.28
N ALA A 100 -16.19 4.06 5.64
CA ALA A 100 -17.60 4.31 5.92
C ALA A 100 -17.78 5.32 7.07
N ALA A 101 -17.02 5.16 8.16
CA ALA A 101 -17.06 6.08 9.31
C ALA A 101 -16.59 7.50 8.97
N LEU A 102 -15.69 7.65 7.99
CA LEU A 102 -15.18 8.94 7.53
C LEU A 102 -16.08 9.61 6.48
N GLY A 103 -17.25 9.04 6.18
CA GLY A 103 -18.22 9.61 5.23
C GLY A 103 -17.92 9.29 3.76
N ARG A 104 -17.02 8.34 3.47
CA ARG A 104 -16.88 7.73 2.14
C ARG A 104 -17.30 6.26 2.21
N GLY A 105 -18.55 5.98 1.82
CA GLY A 105 -18.94 4.62 1.45
C GLY A 105 -18.09 4.10 0.27
N PRO A 106 -18.01 2.77 0.07
CA PRO A 106 -17.29 2.18 -1.04
C PRO A 106 -17.98 2.58 -2.36
N GLY A 107 -17.44 3.59 -3.04
CA GLY A 107 -18.05 4.10 -4.28
C GLY A 107 -17.72 5.53 -4.71
N ALA A 108 -16.85 6.28 -4.02
CA ALA A 108 -16.48 7.64 -4.45
C ALA A 108 -15.27 7.65 -5.43
N ALA A 109 -15.18 6.63 -6.29
CA ALA A 109 -14.32 6.63 -7.48
C ALA A 109 -15.12 6.95 -8.75
N ASP A 110 -16.27 7.63 -8.63
CA ASP A 110 -16.77 8.42 -9.74
C ASP A 110 -15.98 9.71 -9.78
N GLY A 111 -15.12 9.83 -10.79
CA GLY A 111 -14.19 10.92 -11.04
C GLY A 111 -14.87 12.27 -11.20
N LYS A 112 -15.30 12.86 -10.07
CA LYS A 112 -15.53 14.29 -9.93
C LYS A 112 -14.43 14.81 -9.04
N VAL A 113 -13.31 15.16 -9.68
CA VAL A 113 -12.33 16.05 -9.09
C VAL A 113 -13.06 17.36 -8.81
N PHE A 114 -13.47 17.58 -7.56
CA PHE A 114 -13.76 18.93 -7.09
C PHE A 114 -12.40 19.63 -7.05
N LEU A 115 -12.05 20.27 -8.17
CA LEU A 115 -11.09 21.35 -8.12
C LEU A 115 -11.70 22.37 -7.17
N ALA A 116 -11.05 22.57 -6.01
CA ALA A 116 -11.25 23.76 -5.22
C ALA A 116 -10.78 24.94 -6.08
N GLY A 117 -11.66 25.37 -6.98
CA GLY A 117 -11.53 26.59 -7.76
C GLY A 117 -12.07 27.71 -6.91
N ASP A 118 -11.15 28.47 -6.33
CA ASP A 118 -11.41 29.82 -5.84
C ASP A 118 -11.87 30.70 -7.02
N SER A 119 -13.18 30.71 -7.25
CA SER A 119 -13.95 31.79 -7.89
C SER A 119 -15.34 31.24 -8.24
N GLY A 120 -16.36 31.74 -7.53
CA GLY A 120 -17.75 31.35 -7.72
C GLY A 120 -18.29 31.72 -9.09
N ARG A 121 -18.02 30.90 -10.10
CA ARG A 121 -18.62 30.98 -11.43
C ARG A 121 -19.02 29.58 -11.89
N SER A 122 -20.32 29.32 -11.81
CA SER A 122 -20.96 28.16 -12.42
C SER A 122 -20.89 28.28 -13.94
N PHE A 123 -20.16 27.38 -14.58
CA PHE A 123 -20.22 27.19 -16.03
C PHE A 123 -20.96 25.88 -16.32
N GLU A 124 -22.14 26.00 -16.93
CA GLU A 124 -22.92 24.90 -17.46
C GLU A 124 -22.32 24.47 -18.82
N TRP A 125 -21.92 23.21 -18.95
CA TRP A 125 -21.41 22.65 -20.20
C TRP A 125 -22.54 21.94 -20.94
N GLN A 126 -22.91 22.46 -22.11
CA GLN A 126 -23.76 21.76 -23.07
C GLN A 126 -22.88 21.03 -24.08
N VAL A 127 -23.10 19.71 -24.19
CA VAL A 127 -22.35 18.82 -25.07
C VAL A 127 -22.88 18.98 -26.50
N GLY A 128 -22.06 19.53 -27.39
CA GLY A 128 -22.26 19.40 -28.84
C GLY A 128 -22.08 20.69 -29.64
N GLY A 129 -20.93 20.79 -30.33
CA GLY A 129 -20.82 21.48 -31.62
C GLY A 129 -20.34 22.93 -31.63
N GLY A 130 -19.15 23.15 -32.20
CA GLY A 130 -18.82 24.38 -32.93
C GLY A 130 -18.05 25.45 -32.16
N LEU A 131 -16.73 25.44 -32.33
CA LEU A 131 -15.85 26.57 -32.00
C LEU A 131 -16.19 27.78 -32.87
N THR A 132 -16.70 28.87 -32.29
CA THR A 132 -16.46 30.21 -32.84
C THR A 132 -16.17 31.20 -31.72
N ARG A 133 -14.89 31.63 -31.67
CA ARG A 133 -14.46 32.84 -30.97
C ARG A 133 -15.00 34.06 -31.72
N ARG A 134 -15.62 35.02 -31.04
CA ARG A 134 -15.54 36.44 -31.43
C ARG A 134 -15.63 37.36 -30.20
N ALA A 135 -14.66 38.28 -30.19
CA ALA A 135 -14.46 39.54 -29.44
C ALA A 135 -15.06 39.67 -28.04
#